data_AF-A0A961B145-F1
#
_entry.id   AF-A0A961B145-F1
#
_cell.length_a   1.000
_cell.length_b   1.000
_cell.length_c   1.000
_cell.angle_alpha   90.00
_cell.angle_beta   90.00
_cell.angle_gamma   90.00
#
_symmetry.space_group_name_H-M   'P 1'
#
loop_
_entity.id
_entity.type
_entity.pdbx_description
1 polymer ?
#
loop_
_entity_poly.entity_id
_entity_poly.type
_entity_poly.pdbx_seq_one_letter_code
_entity_poly.pdbx_strand_id
1 'polypeptide(L)'
;REIGSVCRTVAARVAVDDSVSVAVTPGLIAEALGPPRFVREDKVMVSQPGVVNGLAYTPVGGEVLNIEAIRFPGSGKIQLTGQIGDVMKES
;
A
#
# COMPACT_ATOMS: atom_id res chain seq x y z
N ARG A 1 -6.25 -14.79 4.75
CA ARG A 1 -4.81 -15.10 4.88
C ARG A 1 -4.29 -14.71 6.25
N GLU A 2 -4.35 -13.42 6.62
CA GLU A 2 -3.82 -12.91 7.90
C GLU A 2 -4.46 -13.54 9.14
N ILE A 3 -5.79 -13.65 9.19
CA ILE A 3 -6.51 -14.33 10.29
C ILE A 3 -5.96 -15.75 10.47
N GLY A 4 -5.73 -16.48 9.38
CA GLY A 4 -5.16 -17.82 9.42
C GLY A 4 -3.73 -17.85 9.95
N SER A 5 -2.90 -16.83 9.66
CA SER A 5 -1.55 -16.71 10.23
C SER A 5 -1.59 -16.48 11.74
N VAL A 6 -2.53 -15.65 12.21
CA VAL A 6 -2.76 -15.44 13.66
C VAL A 6 -3.23 -16.73 14.32
N CYS A 7 -4.23 -17.42 13.73
CA CYS A 7 -4.72 -18.70 14.24
C CYS A 7 -3.61 -19.74 14.35
N ARG A 8 -2.72 -19.85 13.35
CA ARG A 8 -1.57 -20.79 13.40
C ARG A 8 -0.58 -20.43 14.51
N THR A 9 -0.34 -19.15 14.74
CA THR A 9 0.53 -18.68 15.83
C THR A 9 -0.05 -19.05 17.19
N VAL A 10 -1.36 -18.86 17.38
CA VAL A 10 -2.06 -19.28 18.61
C VAL A 10 -2.03 -20.80 18.77
N ALA A 11 -2.31 -21.55 17.71
CA ALA A 11 -2.28 -23.01 17.74
C ALA A 11 -0.88 -23.54 18.11
N ALA A 12 0.19 -22.91 17.62
CA ALA A 12 1.56 -23.27 17.99
C ALA A 12 1.84 -23.06 19.49
N ARG A 13 1.27 -22.01 20.11
CA ARG A 13 1.40 -21.78 21.56
C ARG A 13 0.61 -22.80 22.37
N VAL A 14 -0.62 -23.10 21.96
CA VAL A 14 -1.46 -24.11 22.61
C VAL A 14 -0.86 -25.51 22.51
N ALA A 15 -0.15 -25.81 21.42
CA ALA A 15 0.57 -27.08 21.27
C ALA A 15 1.75 -27.23 22.24
N VAL A 16 2.30 -26.12 22.76
CA VAL A 16 3.36 -26.13 23.79
C VAL A 16 2.77 -26.21 25.20
N ASP A 17 1.67 -25.48 25.43
CA ASP A 17 0.95 -25.46 26.70
C ASP A 17 -0.57 -25.34 26.44
N ASP A 18 -1.31 -26.39 26.80
CA ASP A 18 -2.74 -26.53 26.51
C ASP A 18 -3.64 -25.75 27.48
N SER A 19 -3.06 -25.19 28.55
CA SER A 19 -3.76 -24.37 29.55
C SER A 19 -3.88 -22.88 29.14
N VAL A 20 -3.26 -22.51 28.01
CA VAL A 20 -3.15 -21.11 27.58
C VAL A 20 -4.45 -20.63 26.92
N SER A 21 -5.13 -19.69 27.56
CA SER A 21 -6.15 -18.86 26.93
C SER A 21 -5.52 -17.61 26.32
N VAL A 22 -5.69 -17.40 25.01
CA VAL A 22 -5.05 -16.28 24.29
C VAL A 22 -6.09 -15.23 23.89
N ALA A 23 -5.95 -14.02 24.44
CA ALA A 23 -6.66 -12.84 23.95
C ALA A 23 -5.90 -12.22 22.77
N VAL A 24 -6.59 -11.95 21.66
CA VAL A 24 -5.98 -11.33 20.47
C VAL A 24 -5.91 -9.83 20.65
N THR A 25 -4.71 -9.33 20.97
CA THR A 25 -4.42 -7.90 21.17
C THR A 25 -3.60 -7.33 20.01
N PRO A 26 -3.53 -5.99 19.83
CA PRO A 26 -2.67 -5.37 18.83
C PRO A 26 -1.19 -5.78 18.94
N GLY A 27 -0.70 -5.98 20.16
CA GLY A 27 0.67 -6.48 20.40
C GLY A 27 0.86 -7.91 19.87
N LEU A 28 -0.12 -8.80 20.10
CA LEU A 28 -0.08 -10.15 19.55
C LEU A 28 -0.11 -10.14 18.00
N ILE A 29 -0.88 -9.23 17.40
CA ILE A 29 -0.93 -9.10 15.94
C ILE A 29 0.44 -8.72 15.38
N ALA A 30 1.13 -7.75 16.00
CA ALA A 30 2.48 -7.35 15.57
C ALA A 30 3.51 -8.49 15.70
N GLU A 31 3.39 -9.32 16.74
CA GLU A 31 4.23 -10.50 16.90
C GLU A 31 3.91 -11.59 15.85
N ALA A 32 2.62 -11.87 15.62
CA ALA A 32 2.16 -12.94 14.76
C ALA A 32 2.31 -12.63 13.25
N LEU A 33 2.13 -11.38 12.85
CA LEU A 33 2.20 -10.94 11.45
C LEU A 33 3.54 -10.27 11.11
N GLY A 34 4.36 -9.93 12.12
CA GLY A 34 5.62 -9.21 11.94
C GLY A 34 5.40 -7.73 11.60
N PRO A 35 6.37 -7.08 10.93
CA PRO A 35 6.28 -5.66 10.61
C PRO A 35 5.07 -5.34 9.72
N PRO A 36 4.45 -4.15 9.87
CA PRO A 36 3.27 -3.77 9.12
C PRO A 36 3.57 -3.76 7.61
N ARG A 37 2.82 -4.56 6.86
CA ARG A 37 2.96 -4.65 5.40
C ARG A 37 2.56 -3.36 4.68
N PHE A 38 1.59 -2.65 5.23
CA PHE A 38 1.10 -1.39 4.70
C PHE A 38 1.21 -0.35 5.80
N VAL A 39 1.92 0.73 5.50
CA VAL A 39 1.94 1.92 6.34
C VAL A 39 0.90 2.87 5.76
N ARG A 40 -0.04 3.32 6.58
CA ARG A 40 -0.90 4.42 6.14
C ARG A 40 -0.02 5.65 5.98
N GLU A 41 0.07 6.16 4.76
CA GLU A 41 0.71 7.44 4.48
C GLU A 41 -0.21 8.57 4.96
N ASP A 42 -0.39 8.68 6.28
CA ASP A 42 -1.18 9.77 6.89
C ASP A 42 -0.48 11.14 6.73
N LYS A 43 0.71 11.16 6.12
CA LYS A 43 1.53 12.34 5.85
C LYS A 43 2.03 12.35 4.41
N VAL A 44 1.14 12.52 3.44
CA VAL A 44 1.52 13.32 2.26
C VAL A 44 1.48 14.79 2.68
N MET A 45 2.38 15.16 3.58
CA MET A 45 2.50 16.50 4.19
C MET A 45 3.66 17.25 3.55
N VAL A 46 3.76 17.23 2.23
CA VAL A 46 4.37 18.33 1.46
C VAL A 46 3.71 18.29 0.08
N SER A 47 3.01 19.37 -0.30
CA SER A 47 2.66 19.57 -1.71
C SER A 47 3.98 19.66 -2.47
N GLN A 48 4.37 18.57 -3.15
CA GLN A 48 5.57 18.56 -3.97
C GLN A 48 5.20 19.12 -5.35
N PRO A 49 5.82 20.23 -5.79
CA PRO A 49 5.54 20.77 -7.12
C PRO A 49 5.78 19.72 -8.20
N GLY A 50 4.81 19.57 -9.10
CA GLY A 50 4.87 18.56 -10.15
C GLY A 50 4.36 17.18 -9.74
N VAL A 51 3.85 16.98 -8.52
CA VAL A 51 3.23 15.71 -8.11
C VAL A 51 1.77 15.93 -7.73
N VAL A 52 0.88 15.08 -8.24
CA VAL A 52 -0.56 15.09 -7.90
C VAL A 52 -1.09 13.68 -7.65
N ASN A 53 -2.10 13.58 -6.80
CA ASN A 53 -2.80 12.33 -6.53
C ASN A 53 -3.98 12.20 -7.51
N GLY A 54 -3.91 11.22 -8.40
CA GLY A 54 -5.01 10.78 -9.26
C GLY A 54 -5.79 9.63 -8.63
N LEU A 55 -7.06 9.49 -9.01
CA LEU A 55 -7.88 8.32 -8.70
C LEU A 55 -8.14 7.57 -10.00
N ALA A 56 -7.73 6.31 -10.05
CA ALA A 56 -7.99 5.42 -11.17
C ALA A 56 -9.01 4.35 -10.78
N TYR A 57 -9.77 3.89 -11.76
CA TYR A 57 -10.64 2.73 -11.62
C TYR A 57 -9.99 1.51 -12.25
N THR A 58 -9.94 0.42 -11.50
CA THR A 58 -9.53 -0.91 -11.97
C THR A 58 -10.72 -1.88 -11.85
N PRO A 59 -10.73 -3.02 -12.56
CA PRO A 59 -11.80 -4.01 -12.42
C PRO A 59 -12.04 -4.54 -11.00
N VAL A 60 -11.07 -4.39 -10.10
CA VAL A 60 -11.14 -4.85 -8.70
C VAL A 60 -11.35 -3.71 -7.69
N GLY A 61 -11.46 -2.46 -8.14
CA GLY A 61 -11.70 -1.30 -7.28
C GLY A 61 -10.95 -0.04 -7.70
N GLY A 62 -11.07 1.00 -6.88
CA GLY A 62 -10.32 2.24 -7.06
C GLY A 62 -8.86 2.11 -6.59
N GLU A 63 -7.96 2.77 -7.29
CA GLU A 63 -6.54 2.86 -6.97
C GLU A 63 -6.09 4.33 -6.96
N VAL A 64 -5.22 4.68 -6.01
CA VAL A 64 -4.59 6.01 -5.97
C VAL A 64 -3.32 5.96 -6.81
N LEU A 65 -3.20 6.86 -7.78
CA LEU A 65 -2.01 6.99 -8.62
C LEU A 65 -1.27 8.28 -8.30
N ASN A 66 0.04 8.20 -8.11
CA ASN A 66 0.90 9.38 -8.05
C ASN A 66 1.32 9.75 -9.48
N ILE A 67 0.86 10.90 -9.96
CA ILE A 67 1.21 11.43 -11.28
C ILE A 67 2.27 12.50 -11.10
N GLU A 68 3.38 12.35 -11.81
CA GLU A 68 4.55 13.22 -11.70
C GLU A 68 4.85 13.93 -13.02
N ALA A 69 5.24 15.20 -12.93
CA ALA A 69 5.61 16.05 -14.04
C ALA A 69 6.85 16.88 -13.68
N ILE A 70 7.89 16.78 -14.50
CA ILE A 70 9.16 17.51 -14.33
C ILE A 70 9.47 18.28 -15.61
N ARG A 71 9.91 19.53 -15.46
CA ARG A 71 10.34 20.39 -16.56
C ARG A 71 11.86 20.46 -16.62
N PHE A 72 12.42 20.19 -17.80
CA PHE A 72 13.83 20.42 -18.11
C PHE A 72 13.98 21.57 -19.14
N PRO A 73 15.08 22.34 -19.10
CA PRO A 73 15.43 23.25 -20.19
C PRO A 73 15.56 22.46 -21.51
N GLY A 74 14.92 22.91 -22.59
CA GLY A 74 14.94 22.19 -23.86
C GLY A 74 14.00 22.79 -24.91
N SER A 75 13.75 22.02 -25.97
CA SER A 75 13.01 22.45 -27.17
C SER A 75 11.48 22.25 -27.10
N GLY A 76 10.91 22.11 -25.90
CA GLY A 76 9.46 21.95 -25.71
C GLY A 76 8.86 20.58 -26.04
N LYS A 77 9.67 19.51 -26.11
CA LYS A 77 9.16 18.15 -26.30
C LYS A 77 8.51 17.63 -25.01
N ILE A 78 7.41 16.88 -25.15
CA ILE A 78 6.74 16.18 -24.04
C ILE A 78 7.08 14.69 -24.15
N GLN A 79 7.45 14.08 -23.02
CA GLN A 79 7.69 12.65 -22.92
C GLN A 79 6.78 12.07 -21.84
N LEU A 80 5.94 11.12 -22.23
CA LEU A 80 5.04 10.39 -21.34
C LEU A 80 5.65 9.03 -21.00
N THR A 81 5.57 8.62 -19.74
CA THR A 81 6.13 7.36 -19.24
C THR A 81 5.09 6.61 -18.40
N GLY A 82 5.29 5.31 -18.16
CA GLY A 82 4.41 4.50 -17.30
C GLY A 82 3.19 3.92 -18.02
N GLN A 83 3.39 3.03 -19.00
CA GLN A 83 2.36 2.25 -19.71
C GLN A 83 0.99 2.93 -19.86
N ILE A 84 1.01 4.20 -20.28
CA ILE A 84 -0.19 5.02 -20.41
C ILE A 84 -0.89 4.60 -21.71
N GLY A 85 -2.16 4.23 -21.63
CA GLY A 85 -2.98 3.93 -22.81
C GLY A 85 -3.19 5.18 -23.66
N ASP A 86 -3.47 5.01 -24.95
CA ASP A 86 -3.54 6.15 -25.89
C ASP A 86 -4.58 7.21 -25.49
N VAL A 87 -5.70 6.80 -24.88
CA VAL A 87 -6.73 7.72 -24.36
C VAL A 87 -6.18 8.65 -23.28
N MET A 88 -5.30 8.16 -22.41
CA MET A 88 -4.68 9.00 -21.38
C MET A 88 -3.51 9.83 -21.92
N LYS A 89 -2.99 9.56 -23.12
CA LYS A 89 -1.99 10.42 -23.78
C LYS A 89 -2.63 11.63 -24.45
N GLU A 90 -3.90 11.53 -24.84
CA GLU A 90 -4.66 12.61 -25.48
C GLU A 90 -5.35 13.56 -24.47
N SER A 91 -5.48 13.13 -23.21
CA SER A 91 -6.06 13.92 -22.13
C SER A 91 -5.05 14.90 -21.52
#